data_AF-D8UMY7-F1
#
_entry.id   AF-D8UMY7-F1
#
_cell.length_a   1.000
_cell.length_b   1.000
_cell.length_c   1.000
_cell.angle_alpha   90.00
_cell.angle_beta   90.00
_cell.angle_gamma   90.00
#
_symmetry.space_group_name_H-M   'P 1'
#
loop_
_entity.id
_entity.type
_entity.pdbx_description
1 polymer ?
#
loop_
_entity_poly.entity_id
_entity_poly.type
_entity_poly.pdbx_seq_one_letter_code
_entity_poly.pdbx_strand_id
1 'polypeptide(L)'
;LPFILDEGRIAIAALATGAAQGCVDLSVKYAKERSAFGQNIGKYQAIQFKIARMQVRAHTARLAYYDAASRMLAGKPFKTEAAIAKMVAGEAAMDNARDATQVFGGYGFINEFTVARHYRDSKILEIGEGTTEVQLMLIARELGTTDLETVSNNCGVDDWGLGILLKDGRIRRTISSYVGENKEFARQYLAGELEVVLTPQGTLAEKLRAGGAGIPAFYTKAGVGTQVSEGGLPQKYDAEGNVALASSPKE
;
A
#
# COMPACT_ATOMS: atom_id res chain seq x y z
N LEU A 1 -5.85 -26.45 1.64
CA LEU A 1 -6.23 -25.05 1.32
C LEU A 1 -5.12 -24.02 1.57
N PRO A 2 -4.39 -23.96 2.71
CA PRO A 2 -3.39 -22.91 2.92
C PRO A 2 -2.20 -22.94 1.95
N PHE A 3 -1.80 -24.13 1.45
CA PHE A 3 -0.74 -24.27 0.44
C PHE A 3 -1.10 -23.71 -0.94
N ILE A 4 -2.39 -23.65 -1.30
CA ILE A 4 -2.85 -23.24 -2.63
C ILE A 4 -2.66 -21.72 -2.85
N LEU A 5 -2.75 -20.93 -1.76
CA LEU A 5 -2.62 -19.48 -1.81
C LEU A 5 -1.18 -19.01 -1.98
N ASP A 6 -0.21 -19.73 -1.40
CA ASP A 6 1.21 -19.36 -1.49
C ASP A 6 1.75 -19.55 -2.92
N GLU A 7 1.35 -20.63 -3.59
CA GLU A 7 1.67 -20.89 -5.01
C GLU A 7 0.97 -19.87 -5.93
N GLY A 8 -0.29 -19.54 -5.63
CA GLY A 8 -1.08 -18.52 -6.35
C GLY A 8 -0.39 -17.15 -6.36
N ARG A 9 0.24 -16.75 -5.25
CA ARG A 9 1.01 -15.48 -5.17
C ARG A 9 2.18 -15.44 -6.15
N ILE A 10 2.89 -16.55 -6.33
CA ILE A 10 4.00 -16.63 -7.29
C ILE A 10 3.47 -16.50 -8.73
N ALA A 11 2.35 -17.16 -9.05
CA ALA A 11 1.72 -17.04 -10.36
C ALA A 11 1.27 -15.61 -10.67
N ILE A 12 0.64 -14.93 -9.71
CA ILE A 12 0.23 -13.52 -9.83
C ILE A 12 1.45 -12.60 -9.96
N ALA A 13 2.53 -12.86 -9.22
CA ALA A 13 3.76 -12.10 -9.35
C ALA A 13 4.39 -12.22 -10.75
N ALA A 14 4.36 -13.41 -11.34
CA ALA A 14 4.81 -13.64 -12.72
C ALA A 14 3.93 -12.88 -13.73
N LEU A 15 2.61 -12.93 -13.58
CA LEU A 15 1.65 -12.19 -14.40
C LEU A 15 1.91 -10.66 -14.32
N ALA A 16 2.04 -10.14 -13.10
CA ALA A 16 2.27 -8.72 -12.86
C ALA A 16 3.63 -8.25 -13.40
N THR A 17 4.67 -9.08 -13.29
CA THR A 17 5.97 -8.81 -13.93
C THR A 17 5.83 -8.73 -15.46
N GLY A 18 5.04 -9.62 -16.06
CA GLY A 18 4.73 -9.56 -17.50
C GLY A 18 3.99 -8.27 -17.90
N ALA A 19 2.99 -7.88 -17.12
CA ALA A 19 2.26 -6.62 -17.34
C ALA A 19 3.18 -5.39 -17.23
N ALA A 20 4.07 -5.37 -16.23
CA ALA A 20 5.06 -4.33 -16.03
C ALA A 20 6.05 -4.25 -17.20
N GLN A 21 6.50 -5.39 -17.72
CA GLN A 21 7.40 -5.45 -18.88
C GLN A 21 6.69 -5.00 -20.16
N GLY A 22 5.43 -5.41 -20.38
CA GLY A 22 4.65 -4.95 -21.53
C GLY A 22 4.54 -3.43 -21.60
N CYS A 23 4.38 -2.76 -20.44
CA CYS A 23 4.41 -1.30 -20.36
C CYS A 23 5.76 -0.71 -20.82
N VAL A 24 6.89 -1.33 -20.45
CA VAL A 24 8.23 -0.92 -20.89
C VAL A 24 8.35 -1.05 -22.40
N ASP A 25 8.00 -2.22 -22.94
CA ASP A 25 8.20 -2.54 -24.36
C ASP A 25 7.37 -1.61 -25.26
N LEU A 26 6.10 -1.37 -24.88
CA LEU A 26 5.23 -0.41 -25.56
C LEU A 26 5.78 1.01 -25.49
N SER A 27 6.30 1.44 -24.33
CA SER A 27 6.85 2.79 -24.14
C SER A 27 8.14 3.00 -24.91
N VAL A 28 9.04 2.02 -24.95
CA VAL A 28 10.26 2.06 -25.77
C VAL A 28 9.93 2.16 -27.24
N LYS A 29 8.98 1.36 -27.72
CA LYS A 29 8.52 1.40 -29.11
C LYS A 29 7.93 2.78 -29.45
N TYR A 30 6.97 3.24 -28.66
CA TYR A 30 6.31 4.51 -28.88
C TYR A 30 7.29 5.69 -28.82
N ALA A 31 8.27 5.66 -27.92
CA ALA A 31 9.27 6.71 -27.80
C ALA A 31 10.18 6.82 -29.04
N LYS A 32 10.36 5.74 -29.80
CA LYS A 32 11.12 5.72 -31.06
C LYS A 32 10.30 6.15 -32.26
N GLU A 33 8.97 6.06 -32.19
CA GLU A 33 8.06 6.35 -33.31
C GLU A 33 7.41 7.73 -33.20
N ARG A 34 7.08 8.17 -31.98
CA ARG A 34 6.41 9.45 -31.75
C ARG A 34 7.39 10.61 -31.85
N SER A 35 7.14 11.49 -32.83
CA SER A 35 7.81 12.78 -32.95
C SER A 35 7.06 13.91 -32.24
N ALA A 36 7.81 14.77 -31.55
CA ALA A 36 7.35 16.05 -31.02
C ALA A 36 8.53 17.05 -30.99
N PHE A 37 8.25 18.34 -31.20
CA PHE A 37 9.29 19.39 -31.22
C PHE A 37 10.51 19.04 -32.10
N GLY A 38 10.26 18.50 -33.30
CA GLY A 38 11.28 18.24 -34.32
C GLY A 38 12.07 16.94 -34.16
N GLN A 39 11.78 16.09 -33.16
CA GLN A 39 12.45 14.80 -33.00
C GLN A 39 11.62 13.75 -32.27
N ASN A 40 12.07 12.49 -32.29
CA ASN A 40 11.42 11.43 -31.53
C ASN A 40 11.54 11.67 -30.02
N ILE A 41 10.46 11.43 -29.29
CA ILE A 41 10.37 11.76 -27.86
C ILE A 41 11.40 10.98 -27.02
N GLY A 42 11.87 9.83 -27.50
CA GLY A 42 12.94 9.05 -26.88
C GLY A 42 14.30 9.74 -26.86
N LYS A 43 14.47 10.88 -27.56
CA LYS A 43 15.69 11.72 -27.46
C LYS A 43 15.67 12.67 -26.26
N TYR A 44 14.53 12.84 -25.58
CA TYR A 44 14.47 13.63 -24.34
C TYR A 44 14.83 12.77 -23.13
N GLN A 45 15.82 13.21 -22.35
CA GLN A 45 16.28 12.49 -21.17
C GLN A 45 15.17 12.22 -20.16
N ALA A 46 14.21 13.13 -20.00
CA ALA A 46 13.06 12.93 -19.12
C ALA A 46 12.24 11.66 -19.48
N ILE A 47 12.07 11.39 -20.78
CA ILE A 47 11.41 10.16 -21.28
C ILE A 47 12.31 8.94 -21.06
N GLN A 48 13.61 9.07 -21.35
CA GLN A 48 14.58 7.99 -21.15
C GLN A 48 14.65 7.54 -19.68
N PHE A 49 14.74 8.49 -18.74
CA PHE A 49 14.78 8.20 -17.31
C PHE A 49 13.49 7.56 -16.81
N LYS A 50 12.34 7.97 -17.34
CA LYS A 50 11.06 7.34 -17.01
C LYS A 50 11.04 5.88 -17.46
N ILE A 51 11.39 5.61 -18.72
CA ILE A 51 11.45 4.24 -19.27
C ILE A 51 12.51 3.40 -18.52
N ALA A 52 13.67 3.97 -18.18
CA ALA A 52 14.69 3.29 -17.41
C ALA A 52 14.19 2.88 -16.01
N ARG A 53 13.45 3.77 -15.32
CA ARG A 53 12.82 3.46 -14.03
C ARG A 53 11.79 2.33 -14.16
N MET A 54 11.01 2.34 -15.25
CA MET A 54 10.05 1.26 -15.52
C MET A 54 10.77 -0.09 -15.69
N GLN A 55 11.89 -0.11 -16.41
CA GLN A 55 12.70 -1.32 -16.58
C GLN A 55 13.32 -1.79 -15.26
N VAL A 56 13.77 -0.88 -14.40
CA VAL A 56 14.27 -1.22 -13.05
C VAL A 56 13.18 -1.96 -12.26
N ARG A 57 11.96 -1.42 -12.21
CA ARG A 57 10.83 -2.07 -11.53
C ARG A 57 10.52 -3.46 -12.09
N ALA A 58 10.42 -3.59 -13.42
CA ALA A 58 10.15 -4.87 -14.07
C ALA A 58 11.28 -5.90 -13.85
N HIS A 59 12.54 -5.45 -13.82
CA HIS A 59 13.67 -6.30 -13.52
C HIS A 59 13.65 -6.80 -12.07
N THR A 60 13.46 -5.91 -11.10
CA THR A 60 13.40 -6.27 -9.68
C THR A 60 12.23 -7.19 -9.38
N ALA A 61 11.06 -6.94 -9.96
CA ALA A 61 9.90 -7.84 -9.86
C ALA A 61 10.22 -9.25 -10.38
N ARG A 62 10.94 -9.35 -11.51
CA ARG A 62 11.39 -10.62 -12.08
C ARG A 62 12.30 -11.40 -11.15
N LEU A 63 13.29 -10.72 -10.55
CA LEU A 63 14.19 -11.35 -9.59
C LEU A 63 13.42 -11.87 -8.37
N ALA A 64 12.48 -11.08 -7.83
CA ALA A 64 11.70 -11.47 -6.66
C ALA A 64 10.85 -12.73 -6.91
N TYR A 65 10.12 -12.79 -8.03
CA TYR A 65 9.28 -13.98 -8.28
C TYR A 65 10.09 -15.21 -8.69
N TYR A 66 11.25 -15.04 -9.35
CA TYR A 66 12.16 -16.15 -9.61
C TYR A 66 12.80 -16.70 -8.35
N ASP A 67 13.17 -15.86 -7.38
CA ASP A 67 13.65 -16.34 -6.08
C ASP A 67 12.57 -17.19 -5.39
N ALA A 68 11.34 -16.66 -5.27
CA ALA A 68 10.21 -17.37 -4.67
C ALA A 68 9.91 -18.70 -5.38
N ALA A 69 9.86 -18.70 -6.73
CA ALA A 69 9.62 -19.89 -7.52
C ALA A 69 10.75 -20.94 -7.37
N SER A 70 12.02 -20.50 -7.34
CA SER A 70 13.16 -21.40 -7.19
C SER A 70 13.17 -22.10 -5.83
N ARG A 71 12.78 -21.38 -4.76
CA ARG A 71 12.64 -21.94 -3.41
C ARG A 71 11.51 -22.96 -3.34
N MET A 72 10.37 -22.64 -3.92
CA MET A 72 9.22 -23.54 -4.02
C MET A 72 9.61 -24.85 -4.72
N LEU A 73 10.25 -24.77 -5.89
CA LEU A 73 10.70 -25.96 -6.64
C LEU A 73 11.75 -26.78 -5.89
N ALA A 74 12.58 -26.12 -5.07
CA ALA A 74 13.58 -26.78 -4.23
C ALA A 74 13.02 -27.32 -2.90
N GLY A 75 11.71 -27.21 -2.64
CA GLY A 75 11.09 -27.62 -1.38
C GLY A 75 11.54 -26.80 -0.17
N LYS A 76 12.11 -25.60 -0.38
CA LYS A 76 12.54 -24.70 0.68
C LYS A 76 11.36 -23.84 1.15
N PRO A 77 11.39 -23.30 2.39
CA PRO A 77 10.43 -22.28 2.80
C PRO A 77 10.42 -21.12 1.80
N PHE A 78 9.22 -20.72 1.38
CA PHE A 78 9.02 -19.71 0.32
C PHE A 78 7.85 -18.75 0.58
N LYS A 79 7.13 -18.88 1.70
CA LYS A 79 5.90 -18.12 1.95
C LYS A 79 6.14 -16.62 1.99
N THR A 80 7.20 -16.20 2.67
CA THR A 80 7.60 -14.80 2.80
C THR A 80 8.07 -14.25 1.46
N GLU A 81 8.89 -15.02 0.74
CA GLU A 81 9.37 -14.64 -0.59
C GLU A 81 8.22 -14.54 -1.61
N ALA A 82 7.20 -15.40 -1.52
CA ALA A 82 6.01 -15.31 -2.35
C ALA A 82 5.19 -14.04 -2.05
N ALA A 83 5.04 -13.66 -0.78
CA ALA A 83 4.38 -12.41 -0.39
C ALA A 83 5.16 -11.17 -0.88
N ILE A 84 6.49 -11.16 -0.73
CA ILE A 84 7.38 -10.11 -1.25
C ILE A 84 7.25 -10.01 -2.78
N ALA A 85 7.34 -11.14 -3.48
CA ALA A 85 7.25 -11.17 -4.94
C ALA A 85 5.91 -10.62 -5.45
N LYS A 86 4.79 -11.02 -4.83
CA LYS A 86 3.45 -10.53 -5.20
C LYS A 86 3.32 -9.03 -4.99
N MET A 87 3.80 -8.52 -3.85
CA MET A 87 3.77 -7.09 -3.54
C MET A 87 4.59 -6.28 -4.55
N VAL A 88 5.87 -6.62 -4.70
CA VAL A 88 6.81 -5.91 -5.58
C VAL A 88 6.33 -5.93 -7.03
N ALA A 89 5.84 -7.08 -7.52
CA ALA A 89 5.40 -7.19 -8.90
C ALA A 89 4.07 -6.44 -9.16
N GLY A 90 3.13 -6.48 -8.20
CA GLY A 90 1.87 -5.73 -8.29
C GLY A 90 2.09 -4.22 -8.36
N GLU A 91 2.93 -3.67 -7.47
CA GLU A 91 3.30 -2.25 -7.49
C GLU A 91 4.05 -1.89 -8.78
N ALA A 92 5.00 -2.73 -9.23
CA ALA A 92 5.72 -2.53 -10.48
C ALA A 92 4.78 -2.43 -11.68
N ALA A 93 3.75 -3.28 -11.76
CA ALA A 93 2.75 -3.24 -12.83
C ALA A 93 1.95 -1.93 -12.80
N MET A 94 1.44 -1.54 -11.63
CA MET A 94 0.63 -0.33 -11.47
C MET A 94 1.43 0.95 -11.77
N ASP A 95 2.64 1.04 -11.23
CA ASP A 95 3.53 2.18 -11.47
C ASP A 95 3.99 2.27 -12.92
N ASN A 96 4.32 1.13 -13.55
CA ASN A 96 4.70 1.13 -14.96
C ASN A 96 3.51 1.48 -15.86
N ALA A 97 2.29 1.06 -15.53
CA ALA A 97 1.10 1.46 -16.27
C ALA A 97 0.88 2.97 -16.20
N ARG A 98 1.04 3.59 -15.02
CA ARG A 98 0.99 5.06 -14.84
C ARG A 98 2.04 5.78 -15.68
N ASP A 99 3.29 5.32 -15.60
CA ASP A 99 4.38 5.93 -16.34
C ASP A 99 4.22 5.76 -17.85
N ALA A 100 3.74 4.59 -18.31
CA ALA A 100 3.45 4.34 -19.72
C ALA A 100 2.33 5.25 -20.24
N THR A 101 1.24 5.43 -19.48
CA THR A 101 0.19 6.41 -19.82
C THR A 101 0.79 7.80 -20.01
N GLN A 102 1.72 8.22 -19.14
CA GLN A 102 2.39 9.51 -19.26
C GLN A 102 3.31 9.60 -20.49
N VAL A 103 4.03 8.53 -20.85
CA VAL A 103 4.86 8.47 -22.07
C VAL A 103 4.01 8.64 -23.34
N PHE A 104 2.79 8.10 -23.34
CA PHE A 104 1.84 8.22 -24.46
C PHE A 104 1.08 9.55 -24.45
N GLY A 105 1.16 10.34 -23.37
CA GLY A 105 0.42 11.60 -23.21
C GLY A 105 -1.10 11.38 -23.34
N GLY A 106 -1.78 12.23 -24.13
CA GLY A 106 -3.22 12.10 -24.36
C GLY A 106 -3.63 10.75 -24.95
N TYR A 107 -2.79 10.12 -25.77
CA TYR A 107 -3.05 8.78 -26.32
C TYR A 107 -2.99 7.67 -25.27
N GLY A 108 -2.40 7.94 -24.11
CA GLY A 108 -2.40 7.03 -22.98
C GLY A 108 -3.79 6.75 -22.39
N PHE A 109 -4.79 7.54 -22.77
CA PHE A 109 -6.20 7.43 -22.34
C PHE A 109 -7.13 6.90 -23.44
N ILE A 110 -6.60 6.63 -24.63
CA ILE A 110 -7.37 6.28 -25.82
C ILE A 110 -7.33 4.76 -26.02
N ASN A 111 -8.51 4.12 -26.11
CA ASN A 111 -8.65 2.65 -26.06
C ASN A 111 -7.94 1.91 -27.20
N GLU A 112 -7.66 2.61 -28.29
CA GLU A 112 -6.89 2.14 -29.45
C GLU A 112 -5.43 1.85 -29.10
N PHE A 113 -4.91 2.43 -28.01
CA PHE A 113 -3.58 2.14 -27.50
C PHE A 113 -3.68 1.19 -26.32
N THR A 114 -3.01 0.04 -26.41
CA THR A 114 -3.01 -1.01 -25.38
C THR A 114 -2.66 -0.47 -23.98
N VAL A 115 -1.83 0.58 -23.90
CA VAL A 115 -1.46 1.24 -22.64
C VAL A 115 -2.66 1.77 -21.83
N ALA A 116 -3.74 2.19 -22.50
CA ALA A 116 -4.96 2.66 -21.82
C ALA A 116 -5.67 1.54 -21.06
N ARG A 117 -5.46 0.28 -21.47
CA ARG A 117 -5.97 -0.89 -20.76
C ARG A 117 -5.09 -1.27 -19.57
N HIS A 118 -3.76 -1.13 -19.71
CA HIS A 118 -2.79 -1.53 -18.69
C HIS A 118 -3.08 -0.94 -17.31
N TYR A 119 -3.58 0.30 -17.21
CA TYR A 119 -3.92 0.89 -15.91
C TYR A 119 -4.99 0.09 -15.16
N ARG A 120 -6.06 -0.32 -15.86
CA ARG A 120 -7.17 -1.09 -15.27
C ARG A 120 -6.74 -2.51 -14.95
N ASP A 121 -6.03 -3.14 -15.89
CA ASP A 121 -5.56 -4.52 -15.74
C ASP A 121 -4.50 -4.65 -14.63
N SER A 122 -3.66 -3.63 -14.44
CA SER A 122 -2.62 -3.67 -13.39
C SER A 122 -3.20 -3.40 -12.00
N LYS A 123 -4.27 -2.60 -11.88
CA LYS A 123 -4.83 -2.27 -10.56
C LYS A 123 -5.38 -3.49 -9.83
N ILE A 124 -5.96 -4.44 -10.56
CA ILE A 124 -6.48 -5.67 -9.94
C ILE A 124 -5.37 -6.51 -9.32
N LEU A 125 -4.11 -6.38 -9.78
CA LEU A 125 -2.97 -7.16 -9.29
C LEU A 125 -2.53 -6.74 -7.88
N GLU A 126 -2.86 -5.52 -7.46
CA GLU A 126 -2.66 -5.07 -6.08
C GLU A 126 -3.74 -5.61 -5.13
N ILE A 127 -4.87 -6.11 -5.65
CA ILE A 127 -6.07 -6.46 -4.86
C ILE A 127 -6.32 -7.98 -4.86
N GLY A 128 -6.30 -8.60 -6.03
CA GLY A 128 -6.56 -10.03 -6.22
C GLY A 128 -5.54 -10.90 -5.49
N GLU A 129 -5.99 -12.08 -5.03
CA GLU A 129 -5.18 -13.05 -4.27
C GLU A 129 -4.50 -12.45 -3.02
N GLY A 130 -5.15 -11.47 -2.41
CA GLY A 130 -4.72 -10.77 -1.20
C GLY A 130 -4.13 -9.41 -1.51
N THR A 131 -4.67 -8.37 -0.86
CA THR A 131 -4.26 -6.98 -1.11
C THR A 131 -2.79 -6.74 -0.75
N THR A 132 -2.22 -5.63 -1.21
CA THR A 132 -0.88 -5.17 -0.80
C THR A 132 -0.72 -5.16 0.72
N GLU A 133 -1.73 -4.68 1.45
CA GLU A 133 -1.73 -4.64 2.92
C GLU A 133 -1.70 -6.04 3.54
N VAL A 134 -2.38 -7.02 2.93
CA VAL A 134 -2.32 -8.42 3.38
C VAL A 134 -0.91 -8.98 3.17
N GLN A 135 -0.24 -8.65 2.05
CA GLN A 135 1.15 -9.10 1.85
C GLN A 135 2.09 -8.46 2.87
N LEU A 136 1.97 -7.16 3.10
CA LEU A 136 2.74 -6.44 4.11
C LEU A 136 2.54 -7.04 5.50
N MET A 137 1.29 -7.37 5.85
CA MET A 137 0.95 -8.05 7.10
C MET A 137 1.66 -9.40 7.25
N LEU A 138 1.69 -10.22 6.19
CA LEU A 138 2.39 -11.51 6.21
C LEU A 138 3.91 -11.36 6.32
N ILE A 139 4.49 -10.35 5.66
CA ILE A 139 5.93 -10.06 5.74
C ILE A 139 6.28 -9.57 7.15
N ALA A 140 5.54 -8.59 7.68
CA ALA A 140 5.71 -8.11 9.05
C ALA A 140 5.50 -9.23 10.08
N ARG A 141 4.59 -10.17 9.77
CA ARG A 141 4.41 -11.39 10.54
C ARG A 141 5.72 -12.17 10.64
N GLU A 142 6.33 -12.52 9.52
CA GLU A 142 7.59 -13.27 9.53
C GLU A 142 8.73 -12.52 10.25
N LEU A 143 8.78 -11.19 10.13
CA LEU A 143 9.79 -10.36 10.80
C LEU A 143 9.61 -10.26 12.32
N GLY A 144 8.50 -10.76 12.87
CA GLY A 144 8.30 -10.87 14.32
C GLY A 144 7.84 -9.58 15.03
N THR A 145 7.31 -8.58 14.33
CA THR A 145 6.73 -7.38 14.97
C THR A 145 5.46 -7.69 15.78
N THR A 146 5.48 -7.50 17.09
CA THR A 146 4.34 -7.78 17.99
C THR A 146 3.79 -6.49 18.61
N ASP A 147 2.89 -6.63 19.59
CA ASP A 147 2.31 -5.52 20.35
C ASP A 147 1.56 -4.49 19.48
N LEU A 148 0.78 -5.02 18.53
CA LEU A 148 0.11 -4.21 17.52
C LEU A 148 -1.15 -3.55 18.07
N GLU A 149 -1.35 -2.29 17.68
CA GLU A 149 -2.65 -1.62 17.72
C GLU A 149 -3.23 -1.57 16.30
N THR A 150 -4.36 -2.26 16.09
CA THR A 150 -5.02 -2.32 14.79
C THR A 150 -6.24 -1.43 14.73
N VAL A 151 -6.54 -0.89 13.54
CA VAL A 151 -7.81 -0.20 13.25
C VAL A 151 -8.46 -0.95 12.10
N SER A 152 -9.58 -1.64 12.38
CA SER A 152 -10.25 -2.48 11.39
C SER A 152 -11.73 -2.64 11.74
N ASN A 153 -12.61 -2.91 10.77
CA ASN A 153 -14.02 -3.08 11.09
C ASN A 153 -14.26 -4.27 12.06
N ASN A 154 -13.49 -5.35 11.88
CA ASN A 154 -13.39 -6.55 12.70
C ASN A 154 -11.93 -7.07 12.66
N CYS A 155 -11.58 -8.07 13.47
CA CYS A 155 -10.24 -8.67 13.46
C CYS A 155 -10.11 -9.86 12.48
N GLY A 156 -10.82 -9.83 11.35
CA GLY A 156 -10.88 -10.93 10.40
C GLY A 156 -11.60 -12.17 10.95
N VAL A 157 -11.62 -13.24 10.15
CA VAL A 157 -12.11 -14.57 10.55
C VAL A 157 -10.93 -15.45 10.97
N ASP A 158 -11.21 -16.58 11.63
CA ASP A 158 -10.18 -17.53 12.05
C ASP A 158 -9.29 -17.93 10.85
N ASP A 159 -7.97 -17.89 11.04
CA ASP A 159 -6.95 -18.25 10.04
C ASP A 159 -6.91 -17.38 8.75
N TRP A 160 -7.55 -16.20 8.72
CA TRP A 160 -7.48 -15.26 7.58
C TRP A 160 -7.26 -13.80 8.01
N GLY A 161 -6.51 -13.04 7.21
CA GLY A 161 -6.27 -11.61 7.45
C GLY A 161 -5.72 -11.35 8.85
N LEU A 162 -6.31 -10.38 9.56
CA LEU A 162 -5.93 -10.07 10.95
C LEU A 162 -6.13 -11.23 11.93
N GLY A 163 -7.00 -12.20 11.62
CA GLY A 163 -7.24 -13.36 12.47
C GLY A 163 -5.98 -14.22 12.65
N ILE A 164 -5.07 -14.19 11.68
CA ILE A 164 -3.75 -14.85 11.78
C ILE A 164 -2.89 -14.16 12.84
N LEU A 165 -2.84 -12.82 12.84
CA LEU A 165 -2.06 -12.07 13.82
C LEU A 165 -2.66 -12.16 15.22
N LEU A 166 -3.98 -12.19 15.30
CA LEU A 166 -4.73 -12.37 16.55
C LEU A 166 -4.43 -13.73 17.18
N LYS A 167 -4.52 -14.81 16.40
CA LYS A 167 -4.23 -16.18 16.85
C LYS A 167 -2.79 -16.33 17.35
N ASP A 168 -1.85 -15.60 16.75
CA ASP A 168 -0.45 -15.58 17.18
C ASP A 168 -0.20 -14.68 18.41
N GLY A 169 -1.23 -14.05 18.99
CA GLY A 169 -1.11 -13.18 20.17
C GLY A 169 -0.37 -11.86 19.90
N ARG A 170 -0.39 -11.38 18.65
CA ARG A 170 0.41 -10.21 18.23
C ARG A 170 -0.32 -8.88 18.33
N ILE A 171 -1.64 -8.92 18.46
CA ILE A 171 -2.49 -7.74 18.57
C ILE A 171 -2.74 -7.52 20.06
N ARG A 172 -2.16 -6.46 20.63
CA ARG A 172 -2.48 -6.03 22.00
C ARG A 172 -3.82 -5.31 22.03
N ARG A 173 -4.08 -4.47 21.02
CA ARG A 173 -5.23 -3.59 20.98
C ARG A 173 -5.85 -3.52 19.61
N THR A 174 -7.17 -3.41 19.56
CA THR A 174 -7.89 -3.16 18.31
C THR A 174 -8.99 -2.13 18.50
N ILE A 175 -9.06 -1.18 17.56
CA ILE A 175 -10.22 -0.31 17.37
C ILE A 175 -11.10 -1.01 16.35
N SER A 176 -12.22 -1.57 16.82
CA SER A 176 -13.11 -2.39 16.00
C SER A 176 -14.56 -1.97 16.10
N SER A 177 -15.32 -2.21 15.05
CA SER A 177 -16.74 -1.91 15.01
C SER A 177 -17.65 -3.09 15.35
N TYR A 178 -17.07 -4.29 15.35
CA TYR A 178 -17.77 -5.54 15.57
C TYR A 178 -16.77 -6.63 15.98
N VAL A 179 -17.22 -7.57 16.83
CA VAL A 179 -16.40 -8.69 17.35
C VAL A 179 -16.81 -10.05 16.77
N GLY A 180 -18.05 -10.20 16.30
CA GLY A 180 -18.57 -11.51 15.91
C GLY A 180 -17.88 -12.13 14.69
N GLU A 181 -18.17 -13.41 14.47
CA GLU A 181 -17.60 -14.28 13.42
C GLU A 181 -16.15 -14.74 13.64
N ASN A 182 -15.51 -14.35 14.74
CA ASN A 182 -14.18 -14.84 15.13
C ASN A 182 -14.20 -15.29 16.60
N LYS A 183 -14.09 -16.61 16.82
CA LYS A 183 -14.19 -17.19 18.17
C LYS A 183 -12.99 -16.81 19.03
N GLU A 184 -11.82 -16.73 18.41
CA GLU A 184 -10.59 -16.37 19.12
C GLU A 184 -10.61 -14.91 19.56
N PHE A 185 -11.18 -14.02 18.74
CA PHE A 185 -11.42 -12.63 19.10
C PHE A 185 -12.32 -12.53 20.33
N ALA A 186 -13.48 -13.18 20.29
CA ALA A 186 -14.39 -13.19 21.43
C ALA A 186 -13.71 -13.77 22.68
N ARG A 187 -12.95 -14.85 22.55
CA ARG A 187 -12.23 -15.49 23.65
C ARG A 187 -11.18 -14.55 24.28
N GLN A 188 -10.26 -14.00 23.47
CA GLN A 188 -9.20 -13.11 23.96
C GLN A 188 -9.75 -11.83 24.59
N TYR A 189 -10.80 -11.26 23.99
CA TYR A 189 -11.47 -10.09 24.56
C TYR A 189 -12.11 -10.41 25.94
N LEU A 190 -12.87 -11.50 26.04
CA LEU A 190 -13.53 -11.89 27.30
C LEU A 190 -12.52 -12.33 28.37
N ALA A 191 -11.37 -12.85 27.97
CA ALA A 191 -10.27 -13.21 28.86
C ALA A 191 -9.41 -12.00 29.31
N GLY A 192 -9.61 -10.81 28.70
CA GLY A 192 -8.79 -9.63 28.97
C GLY A 192 -7.40 -9.67 28.33
N GLU A 193 -7.16 -10.60 27.40
CA GLU A 193 -5.90 -10.73 26.66
C GLU A 193 -5.79 -9.70 25.52
N LEU A 194 -6.93 -9.19 25.03
CA LEU A 194 -7.02 -8.22 23.95
C LEU A 194 -7.79 -6.96 24.40
N GLU A 195 -7.17 -5.80 24.25
CA GLU A 195 -7.84 -4.51 24.43
C GLU A 195 -8.73 -4.20 23.21
N VAL A 196 -10.01 -3.91 23.44
CA VAL A 196 -10.96 -3.62 22.35
C VAL A 196 -11.62 -2.26 22.57
N VAL A 197 -11.42 -1.37 21.60
CA VAL A 197 -12.18 -0.11 21.49
C VAL A 197 -13.31 -0.31 20.49
N LEU A 198 -14.50 -0.63 21.01
CA LEU A 198 -15.70 -0.74 20.20
C LEU A 198 -16.13 0.63 19.67
N THR A 199 -16.06 0.82 18.36
CA THR A 199 -16.48 2.04 17.65
C THR A 199 -17.58 1.71 16.65
N PRO A 200 -18.82 2.19 16.81
CA PRO A 200 -19.91 1.93 15.86
C PRO A 200 -19.48 2.14 14.40
N GLN A 201 -19.92 1.27 13.49
CA GLN A 201 -19.45 1.24 12.09
C GLN A 201 -19.51 2.61 11.40
N GLY A 202 -20.62 3.34 11.54
CA GLY A 202 -20.77 4.68 10.98
C GLY A 202 -19.75 5.68 11.54
N THR A 203 -19.46 5.59 12.84
CA THR A 203 -18.45 6.42 13.50
C THR A 203 -17.03 6.05 13.07
N LEU A 204 -16.73 4.76 12.90
CA LEU A 204 -15.43 4.32 12.40
C LEU A 204 -15.21 4.79 10.95
N ALA A 205 -16.20 4.61 10.09
CA ALA A 205 -16.17 5.08 8.71
C ALA A 205 -15.97 6.60 8.63
N GLU A 206 -16.69 7.37 9.45
CA GLU A 206 -16.55 8.82 9.49
C GLU A 206 -15.18 9.26 10.01
N LYS A 207 -14.61 8.56 11.01
CA LYS A 207 -13.23 8.79 11.48
C LYS A 207 -12.21 8.58 10.37
N LEU A 208 -12.34 7.48 9.61
CA LEU A 208 -11.45 7.18 8.47
C LEU A 208 -11.61 8.22 7.35
N ARG A 209 -12.84 8.61 7.00
CA ARG A 209 -13.14 9.65 6.00
C ARG A 209 -12.56 11.00 6.41
N ALA A 210 -12.79 11.43 7.65
CA ALA A 210 -12.27 12.67 8.20
C ALA A 210 -10.73 12.67 8.17
N GLY A 211 -10.10 11.60 8.65
CA GLY A 211 -8.65 11.42 8.59
C GLY A 211 -8.10 11.49 7.15
N GLY A 212 -8.74 10.81 6.20
CA GLY A 212 -8.35 10.85 4.78
C GLY A 212 -8.52 12.22 4.12
N ALA A 213 -9.45 13.05 4.61
CA ALA A 213 -9.64 14.43 4.17
C ALA A 213 -8.71 15.44 4.88
N GLY A 214 -7.77 14.96 5.72
CA GLY A 214 -6.93 15.82 6.55
C GLY A 214 -7.69 16.57 7.65
N ILE A 215 -8.93 16.16 7.93
CA ILE A 215 -9.74 16.70 9.02
C ILE A 215 -9.30 15.95 10.29
N PRO A 216 -8.66 16.62 11.26
CA PRO A 216 -8.28 15.97 12.49
C PRO A 216 -9.52 15.41 13.19
N ALA A 217 -9.40 14.20 13.73
CA ALA A 217 -10.49 13.55 14.44
C ALA A 217 -10.95 14.45 15.60
N PHE A 218 -12.11 15.09 15.44
CA PHE A 218 -12.70 16.01 16.42
C PHE A 218 -13.11 15.32 17.75
N TYR A 219 -12.91 14.00 17.86
CA TYR A 219 -13.06 13.24 19.10
C TYR A 219 -11.77 13.09 19.93
N THR A 220 -10.61 13.62 19.46
CA THR A 220 -9.39 13.78 20.27
C THR A 220 -8.68 15.09 19.89
N LYS A 221 -8.42 15.96 20.88
CA LYS A 221 -7.68 17.22 20.63
C LYS A 221 -6.25 16.92 20.15
N ALA A 222 -5.86 17.48 19.01
CA ALA A 222 -4.48 17.38 18.53
C ALA A 222 -3.56 18.26 19.40
N GLY A 223 -2.47 17.66 19.91
CA GLY A 223 -1.42 18.38 20.63
C GLY A 223 -1.65 18.60 22.13
N VAL A 224 -2.57 17.88 22.79
CA VAL A 224 -2.80 17.98 24.24
C VAL A 224 -1.49 17.83 25.02
N GLY A 225 -1.16 18.83 25.85
CA GLY A 225 0.08 18.88 26.63
C GLY A 225 1.31 19.39 25.87
N THR A 226 1.10 20.00 24.70
CA THR A 226 2.15 20.69 23.94
C THR A 226 1.82 22.17 23.82
N GLN A 227 2.85 23.00 23.59
CA GLN A 227 2.68 24.43 23.34
C GLN A 227 1.74 24.73 22.14
N VAL A 228 1.54 23.75 21.25
CA VAL A 228 0.59 23.83 20.13
C VAL A 228 -0.87 23.82 20.59
N SER A 229 -1.21 23.16 21.70
CA SER A 229 -2.57 23.21 22.29
C SER A 229 -2.76 24.37 23.25
N GLU A 230 -1.71 24.72 24.00
CA GLU A 230 -1.76 25.71 25.09
C GLU A 230 -1.67 27.15 24.58
N GLY A 231 -1.24 27.35 23.33
CA GLY A 231 -1.00 28.66 22.75
C GLY A 231 0.41 29.18 23.03
N GLY A 232 0.71 30.39 22.57
CA GLY A 232 2.01 31.02 22.82
C GLY A 232 3.12 30.68 21.82
N LEU A 233 2.84 29.94 20.74
CA LEU A 233 3.80 29.77 19.65
C LEU A 233 3.98 31.09 18.90
N PRO A 234 5.22 31.56 18.69
CA PRO A 234 5.48 32.78 17.92
C PRO A 234 4.99 32.64 16.48
N GLN A 235 3.97 33.40 16.13
CA GLN A 235 3.44 33.48 14.76
C GLN A 235 4.10 34.60 13.96
N LYS A 236 4.57 35.64 14.65
CA LYS A 236 5.27 36.77 14.03
C LYS A 236 6.26 37.38 15.02
N TYR A 237 7.42 37.79 14.52
CA TYR A 237 8.40 38.58 15.26
C TYR A 237 8.45 40.03 14.73
N ASP A 238 8.80 41.00 15.58
CA ASP A 238 9.10 42.37 15.17
C ASP A 238 10.54 42.53 14.65
N ALA A 239 10.91 43.75 14.25
CA ALA A 239 12.21 44.04 13.65
C ALA A 239 13.36 43.90 14.66
N GLU A 240 13.04 43.96 15.95
CA GLU A 240 13.95 43.83 17.08
C GLU A 240 14.09 42.37 17.56
N GLY A 241 13.33 41.44 16.96
CA GLY A 241 13.40 40.00 17.23
C GLY A 241 12.48 39.52 18.36
N ASN A 242 11.59 40.36 18.88
CA ASN A 242 10.61 39.97 19.90
C ASN A 242 9.35 39.37 19.26
N VAL A 243 8.61 38.55 20.00
CA VAL A 243 7.35 37.96 19.52
C VAL A 243 6.26 39.02 19.45
N ALA A 244 5.92 39.46 18.24
CA ALA A 244 4.90 40.47 17.97
C ALA A 244 3.47 39.89 17.94
N LEU A 245 3.33 38.60 17.60
CA LEU A 245 2.05 37.89 17.62
C LEU A 245 2.28 36.43 18.01
N ALA A 246 1.54 35.96 19.00
CA ALA A 246 1.55 34.58 19.43
C ALA A 246 0.20 33.89 19.12
N SER A 247 0.26 32.58 18.87
CA SER A 247 -0.96 31.80 18.61
C SER A 247 -1.87 31.77 19.83
N SER A 248 -3.18 31.93 19.62
CA SER A 248 -4.18 31.67 20.65
C SER A 248 -4.20 30.17 21.04
N PRO A 249 -4.60 29.84 22.28
CA PRO A 249 -4.89 28.46 22.67
C PRO A 249 -5.97 27.86 21.76
N LYS A 250 -5.91 26.56 21.50
CA LYS A 250 -6.96 25.87 20.74
C LYS A 250 -8.12 25.47 21.66
N GLU A 251 -9.36 25.75 21.25
CA GLU A 251 -10.59 25.33 21.96
C GLU A 251 -10.77 23.81 22.01
#